data_AF-A0AAD7N937-F1
#
_entry.id   AF-A0AAD7N937-F1
#
_cell.length_a   1.000
_cell.length_b   1.000
_cell.length_c   1.000
_cell.angle_alpha   90.00
_cell.angle_beta   90.00
_cell.angle_gamma   90.00
#
_symmetry.space_group_name_H-M   'P 1'
#
loop_
_entity.id
_entity.type
_entity.pdbx_description
1 polymer ?
#
loop_
_entity_poly.entity_id
_entity_poly.type
_entity_poly.pdbx_seq_one_letter_code
_entity_poly.pdbx_strand_id
1 'polypeptide(L)'
;MAISQQLKANARSAYRQMLRASSSTFAGDDRMLRAFRLKIRQDAVAARDTTDPAAYEQHNALGREIALIIRKNIVQAAQQKPDTWSGLTSLGYLRSVSLCSLELRITKDTELGSNNTIKNPPVIETSRRARKKEKEAETSSESPAPTRNSSTKPPPFYSSLKVAHKNRVVPELREEDLEEAFGGQSVNKTENNVQLLHRPTGIRVTCHETRSLALNRRIARRLLLEKLDKIQNPGLSKGELQQAKQRERERRRSKKAKKKRKGKEDIL
;
A
#
# COMPACT_ATOMS: atom_id res chain seq x y z
N MET A 1 -8.43 45.42 14.15
CA MET A 1 -9.35 44.92 13.09
C MET A 1 -9.25 43.41 13.01
N ALA A 2 -10.31 42.69 12.64
CA ALA A 2 -10.24 41.24 12.52
C ALA A 2 -9.47 40.84 11.24
N ILE A 3 -8.47 39.96 11.35
CA ILE A 3 -7.71 39.45 10.21
C ILE A 3 -8.63 38.66 9.27
N SER A 4 -8.56 38.96 7.97
CA SER A 4 -9.40 38.33 6.94
C SER A 4 -9.20 36.81 6.88
N GLN A 5 -10.26 36.09 6.51
CA GLN A 5 -10.21 34.64 6.37
C GLN A 5 -9.19 34.19 5.29
N GLN A 6 -9.02 35.01 4.25
CA GLN A 6 -8.04 34.76 3.18
C GLN A 6 -6.61 34.82 3.71
N LEU A 7 -6.27 35.81 4.53
CA LEU A 7 -4.96 35.91 5.17
C LEU A 7 -4.67 34.71 6.07
N LYS A 8 -5.65 34.28 6.87
CA LYS A 8 -5.53 33.05 7.68
C LYS A 8 -5.32 31.80 6.82
N ALA A 9 -5.95 31.72 5.65
CA ALA A 9 -5.73 30.62 4.70
C ALA A 9 -4.32 30.66 4.09
N ASN A 10 -3.83 31.85 3.73
CA ASN A 10 -2.48 32.08 3.23
C ASN A 10 -1.41 31.67 4.25
N ALA A 11 -1.60 32.01 5.52
CA ALA A 11 -0.72 31.61 6.62
C ALA A 11 -0.62 30.09 6.76
N ARG A 12 -1.77 29.39 6.73
CA ARG A 12 -1.79 27.92 6.75
C ARG A 12 -1.06 27.31 5.56
N SER A 13 -1.19 27.92 4.38
CA SER A 13 -0.48 27.48 3.18
C SER A 13 1.04 27.67 3.33
N ALA A 14 1.49 28.85 3.77
CA ALA A 14 2.90 29.15 4.00
C ALA A 14 3.52 28.19 5.03
N TYR A 15 2.83 27.98 6.16
CA TYR A 15 3.26 27.02 7.20
C TYR A 15 3.40 25.59 6.65
N ARG A 16 2.45 25.12 5.83
CA ARG A 16 2.54 23.80 5.19
C ARG A 16 3.70 23.72 4.19
N GLN A 17 3.98 24.80 3.46
CA GLN A 17 5.12 24.85 2.54
C GLN A 17 6.44 24.75 3.30
N MET A 18 6.59 25.49 4.41
CA MET A 18 7.77 25.40 5.28
C MET A 18 7.98 23.99 5.84
N LEU A 19 6.91 23.34 6.33
CA LEU A 19 7.01 21.96 6.85
C LEU A 19 7.43 20.94 5.78
N ARG A 20 6.95 21.12 4.55
CA ARG A 20 7.32 20.25 3.42
C ARG A 20 8.77 20.49 3.03
N ALA A 21 9.16 21.76 2.87
CA ALA A 21 10.52 22.18 2.56
C ALA A 21 11.52 21.61 3.58
N SER A 22 11.25 21.80 4.88
CA SER A 22 12.12 21.32 5.94
C SER A 22 12.24 19.80 5.96
N SER A 23 11.13 19.09 5.69
CA SER A 23 11.12 17.63 5.67
C SER A 23 11.93 17.06 4.51
N SER A 24 11.99 17.76 3.37
CA SER A 24 12.81 17.34 2.25
C SER A 24 14.29 17.68 2.46
N THR A 25 14.59 18.84 3.03
CA THR A 25 15.97 19.34 3.13
C THR A 25 16.72 18.74 4.31
N PHE A 26 16.06 18.59 5.46
CA PHE A 26 16.66 18.03 6.68
C PHE A 26 16.41 16.52 6.83
N ALA A 27 16.14 15.81 5.74
CA ALA A 27 15.90 14.38 5.80
C ALA A 27 17.20 13.63 6.16
N GLY A 28 17.14 12.82 7.22
CA GLY A 28 18.31 12.12 7.77
C GLY A 28 18.99 12.86 8.93
N ASP A 29 18.71 14.16 9.11
CA ASP A 29 19.14 14.94 10.27
C ASP A 29 17.95 15.27 11.16
N ASP A 30 17.60 14.31 12.01
CA ASP A 30 16.45 14.41 12.91
C ASP A 30 16.59 15.54 13.94
N ARG A 31 17.82 15.89 14.33
CA ARG A 31 18.07 16.96 15.32
C ARG A 31 17.71 18.30 14.71
N MET A 32 18.26 18.60 13.53
CA MET A 32 17.95 19.84 12.82
C MET A 32 16.49 19.91 12.40
N LEU A 33 15.91 18.81 11.90
CA LEU A 33 14.51 18.76 11.52
C LEU A 33 13.57 19.07 12.70
N ARG A 34 13.85 18.50 13.88
CA ARG A 34 13.04 18.75 15.10
C ARG A 34 13.21 20.18 15.59
N ALA A 35 14.44 20.67 15.68
CA ALA A 35 14.72 22.04 16.11
C ALA A 35 14.01 23.05 15.20
N PHE A 36 14.11 22.88 13.88
CA PHE A 36 13.46 23.73 12.92
C PHE A 36 11.93 23.68 13.06
N ARG A 37 11.34 22.49 13.16
CA ARG A 37 9.88 22.34 13.36
C ARG A 37 9.38 23.00 14.65
N LEU A 38 10.14 22.90 15.73
CA LEU A 38 9.83 23.59 16.99
C LEU A 38 9.86 25.11 16.80
N LYS A 39 10.87 25.62 16.11
CA LYS A 39 11.00 27.05 15.83
C LYS A 39 9.84 27.59 14.98
N ILE A 40 9.49 26.94 13.87
CA ILE A 40 8.32 27.36 13.05
C ILE A 40 7.05 27.33 13.90
N ARG A 41 6.88 26.33 14.76
CA ARG A 41 5.69 26.24 15.61
C ARG A 41 5.63 27.41 16.60
N GLN A 42 6.74 27.76 17.24
CA GLN A 42 6.83 28.90 18.14
C GLN A 42 6.52 30.21 17.41
N ASP A 43 7.15 30.42 16.26
CA ASP A 43 6.95 31.63 15.46
C ASP A 43 5.50 31.72 14.93
N ALA A 44 4.89 30.60 14.54
CA ALA A 44 3.49 30.54 14.11
C ALA A 44 2.49 30.73 15.27
N VAL A 45 2.89 30.45 16.51
CA VAL A 45 2.07 30.77 17.69
C VAL A 45 2.19 32.27 17.99
N ALA A 46 3.41 32.82 18.00
CA ALA A 46 3.63 34.25 18.21
C ALA A 46 2.93 35.12 17.14
N ALA A 47 2.97 34.70 15.88
CA ALA A 47 2.31 35.39 14.77
C ALA A 47 0.77 35.27 14.79
N ARG A 48 0.15 34.54 15.73
CA ARG A 48 -1.32 34.56 15.89
C ARG A 48 -1.80 35.78 16.66
N ASP A 49 -0.95 36.33 17.51
CA ASP A 49 -1.31 37.45 18.39
C ASP A 49 -1.19 38.80 17.66
N THR A 50 -0.54 38.83 16.48
CA THR A 50 -0.45 40.03 15.65
C THR A 50 -1.80 40.40 15.05
N THR A 51 -2.26 41.61 15.34
CA THR A 51 -3.58 42.09 14.91
C THR A 51 -3.51 42.97 13.65
N ASP A 52 -2.31 43.45 13.29
CA ASP A 52 -2.08 44.28 12.11
C ASP A 52 -2.10 43.44 10.81
N PRO A 53 -2.98 43.72 9.84
CA PRO A 53 -3.06 42.97 8.59
C PRO A 53 -1.77 43.06 7.75
N ALA A 54 -1.10 44.22 7.72
CA ALA A 54 0.11 44.40 6.90
C ALA A 54 1.28 43.56 7.45
N ALA A 55 1.51 43.61 8.77
CA ALA A 55 2.47 42.73 9.42
C ALA A 55 2.14 41.25 9.20
N TYR A 56 0.86 40.87 9.22
CA TYR A 56 0.44 39.48 8.99
C TYR A 56 0.75 39.01 7.55
N GLU A 57 0.56 39.88 6.56
CA GLU A 57 0.95 39.61 5.17
C GLU A 57 2.46 39.44 5.01
N GLN A 58 3.25 40.31 5.65
CA GLN A 58 4.71 40.22 5.65
C GLN A 58 5.20 38.91 6.27
N HIS A 59 4.63 38.47 7.40
CA HIS A 59 4.95 37.17 7.99
C HIS A 59 4.63 35.99 7.06
N ASN A 60 3.52 36.07 6.31
CA ASN A 60 3.15 35.04 5.35
C ASN A 60 4.10 35.00 4.15
N ALA A 61 4.52 36.15 3.65
CA ALA A 61 5.49 36.28 2.57
C ALA A 61 6.85 35.71 3.01
N LEU A 62 7.35 36.15 4.16
CA LEU A 62 8.59 35.69 4.76
C LEU A 62 8.61 34.17 4.96
N GLY A 63 7.52 33.57 5.44
CA GLY A 63 7.44 32.11 5.58
C GLY A 63 7.58 31.36 4.24
N ARG A 64 7.08 31.92 3.14
CA ARG A 64 7.24 31.35 1.79
C ARG A 64 8.67 31.50 1.29
N GLU A 65 9.28 32.66 1.51
CA GLU A 65 10.68 32.93 1.13
C GLU A 65 11.64 32.00 1.87
N ILE A 66 11.46 31.83 3.18
CA ILE A 66 12.24 30.87 3.97
C ILE A 66 12.10 29.45 3.37
N ALA A 67 10.89 29.03 3.01
CA ALA A 67 10.69 27.72 2.40
C ALA A 67 11.42 27.56 1.06
N LEU A 68 11.53 28.63 0.25
CA LEU A 68 12.27 28.64 -1.00
C LEU A 68 13.78 28.61 -0.77
N ILE A 69 14.29 29.45 0.14
CA ILE A 69 15.71 29.50 0.50
C ILE A 69 16.17 28.13 1.00
N ILE A 70 15.42 27.53 1.90
CA ILE A 70 15.76 26.21 2.45
C ILE A 70 15.81 25.15 1.36
N ARG A 71 14.88 25.15 0.41
CA ARG A 71 14.86 24.17 -0.69
C ARG A 71 15.96 24.37 -1.72
N LYS A 72 16.32 25.62 -2.04
CA LYS A 72 17.22 25.93 -3.16
C LYS A 72 18.68 26.14 -2.75
N ASN A 73 18.92 26.55 -1.51
CA ASN A 73 20.24 27.02 -1.10
C ASN A 73 20.90 26.11 -0.05
N ILE A 74 20.15 25.21 0.60
CA ILE A 74 20.71 24.33 1.63
C ILE A 74 21.01 22.96 1.02
N VAL A 75 22.30 22.61 0.99
CA VAL A 75 22.81 21.27 0.69
C VAL A 75 23.33 20.67 2.00
N GLN A 76 22.92 19.45 2.32
CA GLN A 76 23.37 18.75 3.52
C GLN A 76 24.34 17.63 3.18
N ALA A 77 25.31 17.36 4.06
CA ALA A 77 26.04 16.10 4.02
C ALA A 77 25.16 15.00 4.65
N ALA A 78 24.98 13.89 3.93
CA ALA A 78 24.39 12.67 4.45
C ALA A 78 25.51 11.68 4.76
N GLN A 79 25.47 11.07 5.94
CA GLN A 79 26.41 10.01 6.29
C GLN A 79 26.11 8.78 5.44
N GLN A 80 27.09 8.35 4.64
CA GLN A 80 26.98 7.08 3.95
C GLN A 80 27.07 5.95 4.98
N LYS A 81 26.38 4.85 4.70
CA LYS A 81 26.59 3.62 5.48
C LYS A 81 28.08 3.30 5.36
N PRO A 82 28.78 3.04 6.47
CA PRO A 82 30.17 2.64 6.39
C PRO A 82 30.21 1.38 5.53
N ASP A 83 30.85 1.46 4.37
CA ASP A 83 31.14 0.28 3.59
C ASP A 83 32.02 -0.60 4.48
N THR A 84 31.47 -1.72 4.95
CA THR A 84 32.26 -2.76 5.58
C THR A 84 33.14 -3.35 4.49
N TRP A 85 34.25 -2.68 4.18
CA TRP A 85 35.27 -3.25 3.31
C TRP A 85 36.00 -4.34 4.10
N SER A 86 35.55 -5.58 3.94
CA SER A 86 36.28 -6.77 4.39
C SER A 86 37.39 -7.08 3.38
N GLY A 87 38.45 -6.28 3.40
CA GLY A 87 39.68 -6.57 2.67
C GLY A 87 40.81 -6.91 3.63
N LEU A 88 41.51 -8.03 3.41
CA LEU A 88 42.77 -8.31 4.09
C LEU A 88 43.83 -7.30 3.63
N THR A 89 44.42 -6.54 4.56
CA THR A 89 45.69 -5.86 4.31
C THR A 89 46.84 -6.86 4.42
N SER A 90 47.90 -6.69 3.62
CA SER A 90 49.07 -7.59 3.55
C SER A 90 49.87 -7.72 4.85
N LEU A 91 49.62 -6.84 5.83
CA LEU A 91 50.07 -6.96 7.21
C LEU A 91 48.83 -7.21 8.08
N GLY A 92 48.71 -8.40 8.67
CA GLY A 92 47.52 -8.90 9.39
C GLY A 92 47.21 -8.21 10.72
N TYR A 93 46.94 -6.90 10.72
CA TYR A 93 46.34 -6.19 11.85
C TYR A 93 44.93 -5.70 11.50
N LEU A 94 43.91 -6.23 12.19
CA LEU A 94 42.54 -5.75 12.12
C LEU A 94 42.39 -4.49 12.99
N ARG A 95 42.54 -3.31 12.38
CA ARG A 95 42.09 -2.05 12.98
C ARG A 95 40.95 -1.50 12.12
N SER A 96 39.71 -1.71 12.54
CA SER A 96 38.54 -1.11 11.89
C SER A 96 38.53 0.39 12.16
N VAL A 97 39.20 1.18 11.32
CA VAL A 97 39.01 2.63 11.30
C VAL A 97 37.70 2.88 10.58
N SER A 98 36.62 3.12 11.33
CA SER A 98 35.32 3.51 10.78
C SER A 98 35.44 4.92 10.20
N LEU A 99 35.90 5.02 8.95
CA LEU A 99 35.90 6.27 8.22
C LEU A 99 34.45 6.56 7.83
N CYS A 100 33.83 7.50 8.54
CA CYS A 100 32.51 8.00 8.17
C CYS A 100 32.64 8.84 6.90
N SER A 101 32.34 8.26 5.74
CA SER A 101 32.20 9.02 4.50
C SER A 101 30.91 9.85 4.56
N LEU A 102 31.03 11.16 4.32
CA LEU A 102 29.90 12.07 4.19
C LEU A 102 29.76 12.42 2.71
N GLU A 103 28.59 12.16 2.13
CA GLU A 103 28.28 12.54 0.75
C GLU A 103 27.32 13.74 0.74
N LEU A 104 27.55 14.69 -0.16
CA LEU A 104 26.64 15.82 -0.33
C LEU A 104 25.31 15.34 -0.92
N ARG A 105 24.23 15.58 -0.19
CA ARG A 105 22.87 15.31 -0.61
C ARG A 105 22.36 16.45 -1.49
N ILE A 106 22.50 16.26 -2.79
CA ILE A 106 21.93 17.17 -3.79
C ILE A 106 20.49 16.76 -4.07
N THR A 107 19.60 17.75 -4.19
CA THR A 107 18.17 17.55 -4.46
C THR A 107 17.81 18.24 -5.76
N LYS A 108 16.69 17.86 -6.38
CA LYS A 108 16.22 18.46 -7.65
C LYS A 108 16.15 19.99 -7.65
N ASP A 109 15.94 20.59 -6.49
CA ASP A 109 15.82 22.05 -6.33
C ASP A 109 17.20 22.73 -6.14
N THR A 110 18.23 21.97 -5.72
CA THR A 110 19.62 22.44 -5.52
C THR A 110 20.57 22.01 -6.65
N GLU A 111 20.17 21.04 -7.46
CA GLU A 111 20.90 20.64 -8.67
C GLU A 111 20.84 21.77 -9.71
N LEU A 112 21.89 22.59 -9.78
CA LEU A 112 22.24 23.35 -11.00
C LEU A 112 22.78 22.43 -12.13
N GLY A 113 22.42 21.15 -12.11
CA GLY A 113 22.92 20.09 -12.99
C GLY A 113 24.26 19.56 -12.52
N SER A 114 24.30 18.32 -12.05
CA SER A 114 25.56 17.56 -12.10
C SER A 114 25.89 17.30 -13.57
N ASN A 115 27.16 17.41 -13.96
CA ASN A 115 27.60 17.29 -15.36
C ASN A 115 27.16 15.96 -16.01
N ASN A 116 26.89 14.95 -15.19
CA ASN A 116 26.41 13.63 -15.61
C ASN A 116 24.92 13.64 -16.04
N THR A 117 24.07 14.47 -15.43
CA THR A 117 22.64 14.60 -15.78
C THR A 117 22.44 15.35 -17.11
N ILE A 118 23.37 16.24 -17.48
CA ILE A 118 23.34 16.97 -18.76
C ILE A 118 23.80 16.06 -19.92
N LYS A 119 24.85 15.26 -19.69
CA LYS A 119 25.38 14.34 -20.70
C LYS A 119 24.45 13.16 -20.97
N ASN A 120 23.76 12.68 -19.93
CA ASN A 120 22.79 11.59 -20.01
C ASN A 120 21.48 12.01 -19.33
N PRO A 121 20.62 12.81 -20.00
CA PRO A 121 19.34 13.18 -19.41
C PRO A 121 18.51 11.93 -19.16
N PRO A 122 17.94 11.74 -17.96
CA PRO A 122 17.02 10.64 -17.75
C PRO A 122 15.85 10.82 -18.71
N VAL A 123 15.54 9.78 -19.49
CA VAL A 123 14.38 9.77 -20.38
C VAL A 123 13.16 10.11 -19.52
N ILE A 124 12.47 11.20 -19.82
CA ILE A 124 11.30 11.64 -19.05
C ILE A 124 10.22 10.57 -19.21
N GLU A 125 10.06 9.75 -18.18
CA GLU A 125 9.07 8.68 -18.19
C GLU A 125 7.70 9.30 -17.91
N THR A 126 6.84 9.32 -18.94
CA THR A 126 5.42 9.53 -18.73
C THR A 126 4.88 8.42 -17.82
N SER A 127 3.82 8.70 -17.05
CA SER A 127 3.21 7.72 -16.12
C SER A 127 2.85 6.37 -16.77
N ARG A 128 2.68 6.33 -18.10
CA ARG A 128 2.51 5.09 -18.89
C ARG A 128 3.82 4.36 -19.16
N ARG A 129 4.91 5.07 -19.45
CA ARG A 129 6.23 4.45 -19.72
C ARG A 129 6.86 3.91 -18.43
N ALA A 130 6.72 4.59 -17.30
CA ALA A 130 7.17 4.08 -16.00
C ALA A 130 6.49 2.74 -15.66
N ARG A 131 5.16 2.67 -15.80
CA ARG A 131 4.40 1.41 -15.61
C ARG A 131 4.76 0.32 -16.62
N LYS A 132 5.10 0.70 -17.85
CA LYS A 132 5.51 -0.27 -18.89
C LYS A 132 6.90 -0.83 -18.59
N LYS A 133 7.82 -0.01 -18.10
CA LYS A 133 9.17 -0.40 -17.73
C LYS A 133 9.24 -1.18 -16.43
N GLU A 134 8.40 -0.87 -15.44
CA GLU A 134 8.21 -1.75 -14.26
C GLU A 134 7.74 -3.14 -14.70
N LYS A 135 6.82 -3.20 -15.66
CA LYS A 135 6.30 -4.46 -16.22
C LYS A 135 7.30 -5.19 -17.14
N GLU A 136 8.18 -4.44 -17.82
CA GLU A 136 9.23 -4.96 -18.71
C GLU A 136 10.48 -5.42 -17.94
N ALA A 137 10.85 -4.71 -16.86
CA ALA A 137 11.93 -5.11 -15.95
C ALA A 137 11.56 -6.37 -15.13
N GLU A 138 10.27 -6.57 -14.85
CA GLU A 138 9.74 -7.84 -14.31
C GLU A 138 9.74 -8.99 -15.33
N THR A 139 9.90 -8.72 -16.64
CA THR A 139 9.87 -9.73 -17.70
C THR A 139 11.21 -10.02 -18.36
N SER A 140 12.28 -9.26 -18.08
CA SER A 140 13.61 -9.47 -18.66
C SER A 140 14.57 -10.30 -17.81
N SER A 141 14.14 -10.85 -16.66
CA SER A 141 14.96 -11.73 -15.82
C SER A 141 14.52 -13.19 -15.81
N GLU A 142 13.95 -13.72 -16.90
CA GLU A 142 13.67 -15.16 -17.01
C GLU A 142 13.51 -15.64 -18.48
N SER A 143 14.21 -16.72 -18.82
CA SER A 143 13.91 -17.61 -19.95
C SER A 143 14.21 -19.04 -19.49
N PRO A 144 13.55 -20.09 -20.01
CA PRO A 144 12.13 -20.25 -20.29
C PRO A 144 11.56 -21.47 -19.52
N ALA A 145 10.52 -21.26 -18.71
CA ALA A 145 9.58 -22.30 -18.28
C ALA A 145 8.29 -21.62 -17.80
N PRO A 146 7.09 -22.19 -17.98
CA PRO A 146 5.85 -21.53 -17.59
C PRO A 146 5.67 -21.65 -16.07
N THR A 147 6.37 -20.80 -15.30
CA THR A 147 6.18 -20.67 -13.86
C THR A 147 5.04 -19.70 -13.57
N ARG A 148 4.02 -20.26 -12.92
CA ARG A 148 2.81 -19.60 -12.44
C ARG A 148 3.14 -18.54 -11.38
N ASN A 149 3.46 -17.32 -11.78
CA ASN A 149 3.59 -16.20 -10.85
C ASN A 149 2.26 -15.42 -10.77
N SER A 150 1.30 -15.96 -10.01
CA SER A 150 0.14 -15.16 -9.58
C SER A 150 0.54 -14.35 -8.35
N SER A 151 0.58 -13.02 -8.48
CA SER A 151 0.64 -12.09 -7.36
C SER A 151 -0.39 -12.50 -6.31
N THR A 152 0.06 -12.99 -5.16
CA THR A 152 -0.74 -13.73 -4.14
C THR A 152 -1.75 -12.85 -3.37
N LYS A 153 -1.91 -11.58 -3.76
CA LYS A 153 -2.74 -10.62 -3.03
C LYS A 153 -4.00 -10.31 -3.84
N PRO A 154 -5.20 -10.59 -3.29
CA PRO A 154 -6.43 -10.20 -3.95
C PRO A 154 -6.50 -8.67 -4.11
N PRO A 155 -7.00 -8.16 -5.25
CA PRO A 155 -7.04 -6.73 -5.49
C PRO A 155 -7.88 -5.98 -4.43
N PRO A 156 -7.51 -4.75 -4.03
CA PRO A 156 -8.12 -4.08 -2.89
C PRO A 156 -9.54 -3.53 -3.17
N PHE A 157 -9.90 -3.35 -4.44
CA PHE A 157 -11.17 -2.74 -4.83
C PHE A 157 -12.17 -3.80 -5.33
N TYR A 158 -13.45 -3.66 -4.94
CA TYR A 158 -14.52 -4.58 -5.33
C TYR A 158 -14.69 -4.72 -6.85
N SER A 159 -14.52 -3.64 -7.61
CA SER A 159 -14.57 -3.66 -9.09
C SER A 159 -13.48 -4.55 -9.67
N SER A 160 -12.24 -4.39 -9.20
CA SER A 160 -11.09 -5.19 -9.61
C SER A 160 -11.21 -6.64 -9.16
N LEU A 161 -11.72 -6.89 -7.95
CA LEU A 161 -12.03 -8.24 -7.43
C LEU A 161 -13.06 -8.96 -8.29
N LYS A 162 -14.10 -8.25 -8.76
CA LYS A 162 -15.14 -8.84 -9.62
C LYS A 162 -14.59 -9.30 -10.97
N VAL A 163 -13.68 -8.51 -11.56
CA VAL A 163 -13.01 -8.85 -12.82
C VAL A 163 -12.07 -10.05 -12.60
N ALA A 164 -11.26 -10.01 -11.54
CA ALA A 164 -10.35 -11.11 -11.21
C ALA A 164 -11.09 -12.42 -10.92
N HIS A 165 -12.19 -12.39 -10.16
CA HIS A 165 -13.04 -13.57 -9.92
C HIS A 165 -13.63 -14.12 -11.23
N LYS A 166 -13.96 -13.29 -12.22
CA LYS A 166 -14.48 -13.77 -13.51
C LYS A 166 -13.42 -14.57 -14.28
N ASN A 167 -12.16 -14.20 -14.11
CA ASN A 167 -11.03 -14.81 -14.81
C ASN A 167 -10.37 -15.96 -14.02
N ARG A 168 -10.95 -16.37 -12.88
CA ARG A 168 -10.37 -17.44 -12.05
C ARG A 168 -10.53 -18.81 -12.73
N VAL A 169 -9.52 -19.65 -12.57
CA VAL A 169 -9.56 -21.04 -13.03
C VAL A 169 -10.33 -21.85 -11.99
N VAL A 170 -11.47 -22.41 -12.38
CA VAL A 170 -12.24 -23.31 -11.52
C VAL A 170 -11.62 -24.71 -11.64
N PRO A 171 -11.18 -25.34 -10.54
CA PRO A 171 -10.73 -26.73 -10.59
C PRO A 171 -11.85 -27.64 -11.08
N GLU A 172 -11.55 -28.50 -12.05
CA GLU A 172 -12.45 -29.55 -12.48
C GLU A 172 -12.33 -30.75 -11.55
N LEU A 173 -13.45 -31.33 -11.14
CA LEU A 173 -13.50 -32.53 -10.33
C LEU A 173 -13.64 -33.75 -11.25
N ARG A 174 -12.59 -34.55 -11.35
CA ARG A 174 -12.64 -35.86 -12.01
C ARG A 174 -13.20 -36.89 -11.03
N GLU A 175 -14.05 -37.78 -11.52
CA GLU A 175 -14.67 -38.81 -10.67
C GLU A 175 -13.65 -39.85 -10.17
N GLU A 176 -12.54 -40.02 -10.90
CA GLU A 176 -11.44 -40.95 -10.58
C GLU A 176 -10.64 -40.53 -9.33
N ASP A 177 -10.61 -39.24 -9.01
CA ASP A 177 -9.84 -38.67 -7.89
C ASP A 177 -10.63 -38.62 -6.57
N LEU A 178 -11.87 -39.13 -6.57
CA LEU A 178 -12.80 -39.07 -5.46
C LEU A 178 -12.97 -40.44 -4.81
N GLU A 179 -12.75 -40.49 -3.49
CA GLU A 179 -13.17 -41.62 -2.67
C GLU A 179 -14.48 -41.27 -1.97
N GLU A 180 -15.53 -42.05 -2.24
CA GLU A 180 -16.80 -41.97 -1.53
C GLU A 180 -16.83 -42.99 -0.39
N ALA A 181 -17.12 -42.53 0.82
CA ALA A 181 -17.36 -43.37 1.98
C ALA A 181 -18.69 -43.00 2.65
N PHE A 182 -19.38 -44.00 3.19
CA PHE A 182 -20.61 -43.83 3.95
C PHE A 182 -20.31 -44.11 5.42
N GLY A 183 -20.75 -43.25 6.34
CA GLY A 183 -20.37 -43.37 7.75
C GLY A 183 -21.43 -42.87 8.74
N GLY A 184 -21.73 -43.69 9.74
CA GLY A 184 -22.56 -43.37 10.91
C GLY A 184 -22.73 -44.60 11.83
N GLN A 185 -22.52 -44.44 13.14
CA GLN A 185 -22.49 -45.56 14.10
C GLN A 185 -23.85 -45.89 14.76
N SER A 186 -24.87 -45.04 14.57
CA SER A 186 -26.25 -45.23 15.05
C SER A 186 -27.04 -44.07 14.44
N VAL A 187 -28.07 -44.22 13.61
CA VAL A 187 -29.35 -44.89 13.87
C VAL A 187 -29.94 -45.34 12.51
N ASN A 188 -30.03 -46.66 12.34
CA ASN A 188 -31.00 -47.42 11.54
C ASN A 188 -31.22 -47.09 10.03
N LYS A 189 -30.57 -47.93 9.20
CA LYS A 189 -30.92 -48.40 7.84
C LYS A 189 -30.78 -47.49 6.62
N THR A 190 -30.56 -46.18 6.75
CA THR A 190 -30.35 -45.32 5.57
C THR A 190 -28.93 -44.76 5.51
N GLU A 191 -28.14 -45.23 4.53
CA GLU A 191 -26.78 -44.79 4.15
C GLU A 191 -26.74 -43.35 3.58
N ASN A 192 -27.48 -42.42 4.17
CA ASN A 192 -27.68 -41.08 3.61
C ASN A 192 -26.50 -40.11 3.88
N ASN A 193 -25.63 -40.41 4.84
CA ASN A 193 -24.46 -39.60 5.13
C ASN A 193 -23.34 -39.88 4.11
N VAL A 194 -22.99 -38.88 3.31
CA VAL A 194 -21.96 -38.98 2.28
C VAL A 194 -20.69 -38.31 2.77
N GLN A 195 -19.58 -39.05 2.76
CA GLN A 195 -18.24 -38.53 2.98
C GLN A 195 -17.46 -38.61 1.67
N LEU A 196 -16.98 -37.48 1.18
CA LEU A 196 -16.12 -37.40 0.00
C LEU A 196 -14.71 -36.99 0.40
N LEU A 197 -13.71 -37.74 -0.06
CA LEU A 197 -12.30 -37.41 0.05
C LEU A 197 -11.72 -37.18 -1.34
N HIS A 198 -11.10 -36.02 -1.55
CA HIS A 198 -10.36 -35.74 -2.78
C HIS A 198 -8.90 -36.15 -2.59
N ARG A 199 -8.51 -37.29 -3.19
CA ARG A 199 -7.20 -37.94 -3.02
C ARG A 199 -6.01 -36.99 -3.19
N PRO A 200 -5.91 -36.19 -4.27
CA PRO A 200 -4.68 -35.42 -4.51
C PRO A 200 -4.51 -34.23 -3.56
N THR A 201 -5.59 -33.75 -2.92
CA THR A 201 -5.50 -32.63 -1.96
C THR A 201 -5.72 -33.03 -0.51
N GLY A 202 -6.17 -34.26 -0.25
CA GLY A 202 -6.49 -34.75 1.10
C GLY A 202 -7.71 -34.09 1.76
N ILE A 203 -8.53 -33.32 1.03
CA ILE A 203 -9.68 -32.60 1.61
C ILE A 203 -10.86 -33.56 1.78
N ARG A 204 -11.36 -33.65 3.01
CA ARG A 204 -12.59 -34.39 3.33
C ARG A 204 -13.79 -33.45 3.50
N VAL A 205 -14.93 -33.85 2.95
CA VAL A 205 -16.22 -33.18 3.14
C VAL A 205 -17.25 -34.22 3.54
N THR A 206 -17.98 -33.92 4.61
CA THR A 206 -19.14 -34.71 5.04
C THR A 206 -20.41 -33.90 4.75
N CYS A 207 -21.47 -34.57 4.29
CA CYS A 207 -22.76 -33.94 4.02
C CYS A 207 -23.90 -34.82 4.51
N HIS A 208 -24.77 -34.25 5.34
CA HIS A 208 -26.01 -34.84 5.83
C HIS A 208 -27.08 -33.74 5.93
N GLU A 209 -27.45 -33.16 4.79
CA GLU A 209 -28.44 -32.08 4.73
C GLU A 209 -29.86 -32.60 4.47
N THR A 210 -30.00 -33.66 3.66
CA THR A 210 -31.30 -34.18 3.25
C THR A 210 -31.42 -35.68 3.48
N ARG A 211 -32.65 -36.20 3.44
CA ARG A 211 -32.94 -37.64 3.47
C ARG A 211 -32.65 -38.37 2.15
N SER A 212 -32.18 -37.67 1.12
CA SER A 212 -31.90 -38.24 -0.21
C SER A 212 -30.40 -38.32 -0.45
N LEU A 213 -29.89 -39.54 -0.65
CA LEU A 213 -28.49 -39.81 -0.94
C LEU A 213 -28.00 -39.07 -2.20
N ALA A 214 -28.79 -39.07 -3.27
CA ALA A 214 -28.41 -38.41 -4.53
C ALA A 214 -28.26 -36.89 -4.37
N LEU A 215 -29.13 -36.25 -3.57
CA LEU A 215 -29.02 -34.83 -3.26
C LEU A 215 -27.79 -34.56 -2.37
N ASN A 216 -27.56 -35.38 -1.35
CA ASN A 216 -26.38 -35.25 -0.48
C ASN A 216 -25.07 -35.44 -1.26
N ARG A 217 -25.00 -36.37 -2.23
CA ARG A 217 -23.86 -36.51 -3.15
C ARG A 217 -23.59 -35.22 -3.94
N ARG A 218 -24.64 -34.62 -4.54
CA ARG A 218 -24.52 -33.37 -5.30
C ARG A 218 -24.06 -32.19 -4.42
N ILE A 219 -24.58 -32.11 -3.20
CA ILE A 219 -24.22 -31.06 -2.25
C ILE A 219 -22.78 -31.25 -1.78
N ALA A 220 -22.38 -32.48 -1.43
CA ALA A 220 -21.01 -32.81 -1.04
C ALA A 220 -20.00 -32.44 -2.14
N ARG A 221 -20.29 -32.76 -3.40
CA ARG A 221 -19.46 -32.37 -4.56
C ARG A 221 -19.33 -30.85 -4.69
N ARG A 222 -20.44 -30.11 -4.52
CA ARG A 222 -20.43 -28.63 -4.53
C ARG A 222 -19.58 -28.05 -3.41
N LEU A 223 -19.73 -28.55 -2.19
CA LEU A 223 -18.95 -28.10 -1.03
C LEU A 223 -17.46 -28.40 -1.19
N LEU A 224 -17.13 -29.57 -1.74
CA LEU A 224 -15.75 -29.96 -2.02
C LEU A 224 -15.11 -29.06 -3.09
N LEU A 225 -15.85 -28.74 -4.16
CA LEU A 225 -15.42 -27.77 -5.18
C LEU A 225 -15.17 -26.38 -4.58
N GLU A 226 -16.03 -25.91 -3.68
CA GLU A 226 -15.85 -24.62 -3.01
C GLU A 226 -14.62 -24.58 -2.11
N LYS A 227 -14.31 -25.68 -1.41
CA LYS A 227 -13.08 -25.80 -0.60
C LYS A 227 -11.84 -25.80 -1.48
N LEU A 228 -11.86 -26.52 -2.60
CA LEU A 228 -10.75 -26.54 -3.57
C LEU A 228 -10.51 -25.17 -4.19
N ASP A 229 -11.58 -24.48 -4.58
CA ASP A 229 -11.50 -23.12 -5.15
C ASP A 229 -10.85 -22.12 -4.19
N LYS A 230 -11.10 -22.23 -2.88
CA LYS A 230 -10.46 -21.36 -1.87
C LYS A 230 -8.95 -21.57 -1.79
N ILE A 231 -8.49 -22.81 -1.94
CA ILE A 231 -7.05 -23.14 -1.86
C ILE A 231 -6.35 -22.71 -3.15
N GLN A 232 -6.97 -22.98 -4.30
CA GLN A 232 -6.36 -22.67 -5.59
C GLN A 232 -6.41 -21.17 -5.93
N ASN A 233 -7.45 -20.46 -5.50
CA ASN A 233 -7.68 -19.04 -5.77
C ASN A 233 -7.88 -18.24 -4.47
N PRO A 234 -6.81 -18.00 -3.68
CA PRO A 234 -6.91 -17.26 -2.42
C PRO A 234 -7.37 -15.82 -2.66
N GLY A 235 -8.41 -15.39 -1.94
CA GLY A 235 -8.96 -14.03 -2.04
C GLY A 235 -9.90 -13.79 -3.23
N LEU A 236 -10.06 -14.78 -4.12
CA LEU A 236 -10.90 -14.73 -5.32
C LEU A 236 -12.03 -15.76 -5.28
N SER A 237 -12.23 -16.46 -4.17
CA SER A 237 -13.28 -17.46 -4.05
C SER A 237 -14.67 -16.81 -4.07
N LYS A 238 -15.68 -17.58 -4.49
CA LYS A 238 -17.09 -17.14 -4.50
C LYS A 238 -17.54 -16.55 -3.16
N GLY A 239 -17.17 -17.19 -2.05
CA GLY A 239 -17.56 -16.75 -0.70
C GLY A 239 -16.95 -15.40 -0.32
N GLU A 240 -15.68 -15.19 -0.65
CA GLU A 240 -14.99 -13.93 -0.37
C GLU A 240 -15.52 -12.78 -1.23
N LEU A 241 -15.86 -13.05 -2.50
CA LEU A 241 -16.53 -12.06 -3.35
C LEU A 241 -17.88 -11.63 -2.79
N GLN A 242 -18.66 -12.57 -2.23
CA GLN A 242 -19.93 -12.26 -1.58
C GLN A 242 -19.73 -11.40 -0.33
N GLN A 243 -18.75 -11.73 0.51
CA GLN A 243 -18.40 -10.91 1.67
C GLN A 243 -17.93 -9.51 1.26
N ALA A 244 -17.09 -9.39 0.23
CA ALA A 244 -16.63 -8.11 -0.30
C ALA A 244 -17.80 -7.27 -0.86
N LYS A 245 -18.77 -7.91 -1.53
CA LYS A 245 -20.00 -7.26 -2.01
C LYS A 245 -20.84 -6.73 -0.86
N GLN A 246 -20.95 -7.48 0.24
CA GLN A 246 -21.69 -7.06 1.42
C GLN A 246 -21.02 -5.86 2.12
N ARG A 247 -19.70 -5.93 2.33
CA ARG A 247 -18.91 -4.81 2.88
C ARG A 247 -19.07 -3.52 2.07
N GLU A 248 -19.03 -3.63 0.74
CA GLU A 248 -19.21 -2.46 -0.15
C GLU A 248 -20.64 -1.90 -0.07
N ARG A 249 -21.67 -2.76 0.05
CA ARG A 249 -23.06 -2.32 0.26
C ARG A 249 -23.22 -1.56 1.59
N GLU A 250 -22.65 -2.08 2.67
CA GLU A 250 -22.68 -1.44 4.00
C GLU A 250 -21.94 -0.10 4.00
N ARG A 251 -20.76 -0.03 3.37
CA ARG A 251 -20.00 1.21 3.20
C ARG A 251 -20.82 2.28 2.49
N ARG A 252 -21.55 1.92 1.41
CA ARG A 252 -22.44 2.84 0.68
C ARG A 252 -23.60 3.30 1.53
N ARG A 253 -24.23 2.42 2.30
CA ARG A 253 -25.32 2.76 3.23
C ARG A 253 -24.85 3.72 4.32
N SER A 254 -23.72 3.45 4.96
CA SER A 254 -23.13 4.31 5.99
C SER A 254 -22.79 5.71 5.45
N LYS A 255 -22.19 5.80 4.25
CA LYS A 255 -21.91 7.10 3.60
C LYS A 255 -23.18 7.91 3.33
N LYS A 256 -24.25 7.28 2.82
CA LYS A 256 -25.55 7.93 2.60
C LYS A 256 -26.16 8.42 3.90
N ALA A 257 -26.13 7.60 4.96
CA ALA A 257 -26.62 7.97 6.28
C ALA A 257 -25.86 9.17 6.88
N LYS A 258 -24.52 9.16 6.79
CA LYS A 258 -23.69 10.30 7.23
C LYS A 258 -23.98 11.58 6.45
N LYS A 259 -24.16 11.50 5.12
CA LYS A 259 -24.54 12.65 4.30
C LYS A 259 -25.92 13.21 4.69
N LYS A 260 -26.90 12.34 4.95
CA LYS A 260 -28.24 12.74 5.40
C LYS A 260 -28.21 13.41 6.79
N ARG A 261 -27.34 12.94 7.71
CA ARG A 261 -27.15 13.56 9.03
C ARG A 261 -26.55 14.96 8.92
N LYS A 262 -25.43 15.09 8.19
CA LYS A 262 -24.80 16.40 7.94
C LYS A 262 -25.77 17.39 7.31
N GLY A 263 -26.48 16.98 6.26
CA GLY A 263 -27.47 17.84 5.62
C GLY A 263 -28.65 18.24 6.51
N LYS A 264 -28.95 17.51 7.60
CA LYS A 264 -29.94 17.93 8.60
C LYS A 264 -29.35 18.90 9.61
N GLU A 265 -28.09 18.70 10.00
CA GLU A 265 -27.33 19.60 10.86
C GLU A 265 -27.08 20.95 10.17
N ASP A 266 -26.93 20.96 8.84
CA ASP A 266 -26.73 22.20 8.05
C ASP A 266 -28.04 22.99 7.80
N ILE A 267 -29.22 22.42 8.12
CA ILE A 267 -30.54 23.04 7.93
C ILE A 267 -31.13 23.60 9.24
N LEU A 268 -30.59 23.18 10.39
CA LEU A 268 -30.95 23.66 11.73
C LEU A 268 -29.99 24.77 12.17
#